data_AF-A0A0P7YX84-F1
#
_entry.id   AF-A0A0P7YX84-F1
#
_cell.length_a   1.000
_cell.length_b   1.000
_cell.length_c   1.000
_cell.angle_alpha   90.00
_cell.angle_beta   90.00
_cell.angle_gamma   90.00
#
_symmetry.space_group_name_H-M   'P 1'
#
loop_
_entity.id
_entity.type
_entity.pdbx_description
1 polymer ?
#
loop_
_entity_poly.entity_id
_entity_poly.type
_entity_poly.pdbx_seq_one_letter_code
_entity_poly.pdbx_strand_id
1 'polypeptide(L)' 'MEEEFRIILRNAMNQPQRAGMGSRIWGRFADAGGIELEVAPRSDKPRDPGFSA' A
#
# COMPACT_ATOMS: atom_id res chain seq x y z
N MET A 1 -27.23 8.00 -21.08
CA MET A 1 -26.60 6.71 -20.71
C MET A 1 -25.09 6.82 -20.46
N GLU A 2 -24.24 7.12 -21.45
CA GLU A 2 -22.77 7.19 -21.21
C GLU A 2 -22.38 8.29 -20.21
N GLU A 3 -23.05 9.45 -20.29
CA GLU A 3 -22.81 10.56 -19.35
C GLU A 3 -23.22 10.23 -17.91
N GLU A 4 -24.33 9.51 -17.74
CA GLU A 4 -24.77 9.04 -16.42
C GLU A 4 -23.76 8.06 -15.82
N PHE A 5 -23.20 7.15 -16.64
CA PHE A 5 -22.16 6.22 -16.20
C PHE A 5 -20.90 6.97 -15.75
N ARG A 6 -20.50 7.99 -16.51
CA ARG A 6 -19.33 8.83 -16.21
C ARG A 6 -19.51 9.58 -14.88
N ILE A 7 -20.71 10.10 -14.63
CA ILE A 7 -21.07 10.77 -13.36
C ILE A 7 -21.05 9.78 -12.19
N ILE A 8 -21.63 8.59 -12.35
CA ILE A 8 -21.65 7.54 -11.31
C ILE A 8 -20.22 7.10 -10.96
N LEU A 9 -19.40 6.82 -11.97
CA LEU A 9 -18.03 6.36 -11.78
C LEU A 9 -17.17 7.44 -11.09
N ARG A 10 -17.31 8.70 -11.53
CA ARG A 10 -16.63 9.85 -10.93
C ARG A 10 -17.00 10.01 -9.47
N ASN A 11 -18.27 9.86 -9.12
CA ASN A 11 -18.73 9.98 -7.73
C ASN A 11 -18.24 8.82 -6.85
N ALA A 12 -18.16 7.60 -7.40
CA ALA A 12 -17.59 6.45 -6.70
C ALA A 12 -16.08 6.58 -6.46
N MET A 13 -15.35 7.11 -7.46
CA MET A 13 -13.89 7.24 -7.44
C MET A 13 -13.38 8.44 -6.64
N ASN A 14 -14.14 9.53 -6.57
CA ASN A 14 -13.75 10.75 -5.86
C ASN A 14 -14.16 10.77 -4.38
N GLN A 15 -14.46 9.62 -3.80
CA GLN A 15 -14.71 9.58 -2.36
C GLN A 15 -13.41 9.93 -1.62
N PRO A 16 -13.43 10.96 -0.75
CA PRO A 16 -12.24 11.35 0.00
C PRO A 16 -11.82 10.18 0.87
N GLN A 17 -10.63 9.66 0.59
CA GLN A 17 -10.11 8.50 1.30
C GLN A 17 -9.75 8.94 2.73
N ARG A 18 -10.57 8.55 3.71
CA ARG A 18 -10.42 8.99 5.12
C ARG A 18 -9.07 8.63 5.72
N ALA A 19 -8.48 7.52 5.28
CA ALA A 19 -7.18 7.03 5.73
C ALA A 19 -6.55 6.15 4.64
N GLY A 20 -5.28 6.41 4.34
CA GLY A 20 -4.50 5.61 3.41
C GLY A 20 -3.94 4.34 4.07
N MET A 21 -3.23 3.54 3.29
CA MET A 21 -2.45 2.42 3.82
C MET A 21 -1.39 2.92 4.83
N GLY A 22 -0.72 4.04 4.55
CA GLY A 22 0.24 4.66 5.46
C GLY A 22 -0.36 5.03 6.81
N SER A 23 -1.55 5.65 6.83
CA SER A 23 -2.26 5.99 8.07
C SER A 23 -2.62 4.75 8.89
N ARG A 24 -2.99 3.64 8.21
CA ARG A 24 -3.29 2.36 8.86
C ARG A 24 -2.05 1.68 9.42
N ILE A 25 -0.93 1.72 8.71
CA ILE A 25 0.36 1.21 9.21
C ILE A 25 0.76 2.02 10.43
N TRP A 26 0.79 3.35 10.30
CA TRP A 26 1.16 4.25 11.40
C TRP A 26 0.32 3.99 12.66
N GLY A 27 -1.01 3.92 12.54
CA GLY A 27 -1.88 3.67 13.70
C GLY A 27 -1.66 2.33 14.41
N ARG A 28 -1.12 1.31 13.73
CA ARG A 28 -0.77 0.02 14.36
C ARG A 28 0.50 0.08 15.20
N PHE A 29 1.39 1.02 14.89
CA PHE A 29 2.70 1.15 15.54
C PHE A 29 2.85 2.44 16.35
N ALA A 30 1.83 3.30 16.37
CA ALA A 30 1.85 4.59 17.07
C ALA A 30 2.14 4.43 18.57
N ASP A 31 1.50 3.45 19.21
CA ASP A 31 1.68 3.15 20.64
C ASP A 31 3.07 2.56 20.95
N ALA A 32 3.72 1.96 19.95
CA ALA A 32 5.07 1.42 20.08
C ALA A 32 6.16 2.50 19.96
N GLY A 33 5.81 3.77 19.68
CA GLY A 33 6.78 4.86 19.55
C GLY A 33 7.71 4.74 18.32
N GLY A 34 7.38 3.83 17.40
CA GLY A 34 8.30 3.37 16.36
C GLY A 34 9.15 2.20 16.84
N ILE A 35 9.15 1.11 16.06
CA ILE A 35 9.97 -0.07 16.32
C ILE A 35 10.98 -0.20 15.18
N GLU A 36 12.26 -0.19 15.52
CA GLU A 36 13.29 -0.59 14.57
C GLU A 36 13.20 -2.11 14.44
N LEU A 37 12.96 -2.60 13.23
CA LEU A 37 12.89 -4.03 12.97
C LEU A 37 14.29 -4.54 12.65
N GLU A 38 14.70 -5.61 13.32
CA GLU A 38 15.92 -6.33 12.97
C GLU A 38 15.86 -6.73 11.49
N VAL A 39 16.80 -6.21 10.71
CA VAL A 39 16.89 -6.53 9.28
C VAL A 39 17.45 -7.92 9.17
N ALA A 40 16.62 -8.86 8.68
CA ALA A 40 17.06 -10.22 8.44
C ALA A 40 18.31 -10.23 7.53
N PRO A 41 19.33 -11.05 7.85
CA PRO A 41 20.55 -11.12 7.06
C PRO A 41 20.20 -11.51 5.62
N ARG A 42 20.65 -10.70 4.66
CA ARG A 42 20.50 -11.00 3.23
C ARG A 42 21.57 -12.00 2.83
N SER A 43 21.33 -13.29 3.11
CA SER A 43 22.24 -14.38 2.74
C SER A 43 22.06 -14.85 1.30
N ASP A 44 20.92 -14.52 0.68
CA ASP A 44 20.63 -14.97 -0.67
C ASP A 44 21.55 -14.29 -1.69
N LYS A 45 22.13 -15.11 -2.57
CA LYS A 45 22.80 -14.61 -3.77
C LYS A 45 21.79 -13.81 -4.59
N PRO A 46 22.21 -12.74 -5.29
CA PRO A 46 21.36 -12.04 -6.24
C PRO A 46 20.67 -13.05 -7.15
N ARG A 47 19.33 -12.95 -7.28
CA ARG A 47 18.61 -13.80 -8.23
C ARG A 47 19.12 -13.51 -9.63
N ASP A 48 19.26 -14.56 -10.42
CA ASP A 48 19.59 -14.45 -11.84
C ASP A 48 18.55 -13.52 -12.51
N PRO A 49 18.96 -12.55 -13.34
CA PRO A 49 18.05 -11.71 -14.11
C PRO A 49 17.05 -12.51 -14.97
N GLY A 50 17.34 -13.78 -15.29
CA GLY A 50 16.48 -14.70 -16.02
C GLY A 50 15.60 -15.61 -15.16
N PHE A 51 15.45 -15.35 -13.85
CA PHE A 51 14.61 -16.18 -12.98
C PHE A 51 13.12 -16.04 -13.35
N SER A 52 12.63 -16.94 -14.20
CA SER A 52 11.18 -17.15 -14.38
C SER A 52 10.62 -17.86 -13.15
N ALA A 53 9.55 -17.30 -12.60
CA ALA A 53 8.81 -17.79 -11.44
C ALA A 53 8.17 -19.18 -11.65
#